data_AF-A0A4Q4K703-F1
#
_entry.id   AF-A0A4Q4K703-F1
#
_cell.length_a   1.000
_cell.length_b   1.000
_cell.length_c   1.000
_cell.angle_alpha   90.00
_cell.angle_beta   90.00
_cell.angle_gamma   90.00
#
_symmetry.space_group_name_H-M   'P 1'
#
loop_
_entity.id
_entity.type
_entity.pdbx_description
1 polymer ?
#
loop_
_entity_poly.entity_id
_entity_poly.type
_entity_poly.pdbx_seq_one_letter_code
_entity_poly.pdbx_strand_id
1 'polypeptide(L)'
;MSFQLTVLKVLAGQPGGRASVAEVRRAVEILMNSGRDWTDRMKRLAEHAPDLNIFSAKYVFRDAFGWEITEDGRQFLSALERAVADQRESPRSTIDSSRSEVAAQAVTDAAKSLTPRSLRQRPRRRRRKGGFNRRTA
;
A
#
# COMPACT_ATOMS: atom_id res chain seq x y z
N MET A 1 -15.67 7.27 0.34
CA MET A 1 -15.36 7.37 -1.10
C MET A 1 -15.42 8.83 -1.51
N SER A 2 -14.49 9.29 -2.38
CA SER A 2 -14.45 10.68 -2.85
C SER A 2 -15.05 10.83 -4.25
N PHE A 3 -16.10 11.64 -4.39
CA PHE A 3 -16.72 11.93 -5.68
C PHE A 3 -15.75 12.66 -6.62
N GLN A 4 -15.01 13.65 -6.11
CA GLN A 4 -14.12 14.46 -6.92
C GLN A 4 -12.98 13.63 -7.53
N LEU A 5 -12.42 12.73 -6.75
CA LEU A 5 -11.41 11.79 -7.24
C LEU A 5 -12.00 10.84 -8.30
N THR A 6 -13.26 10.44 -8.14
CA THR A 6 -13.97 9.60 -9.13
C THR A 6 -14.12 10.34 -10.46
N VAL A 7 -14.52 11.61 -10.42
CA VAL A 7 -14.58 12.47 -11.62
C VAL A 7 -13.22 12.55 -12.30
N LEU A 8 -12.16 12.79 -11.53
CA LEU A 8 -10.79 12.87 -12.07
C LEU A 8 -10.38 11.55 -12.75
N LYS A 9 -10.76 10.40 -12.18
CA LYS A 9 -10.55 9.10 -12.82
C LYS A 9 -11.35 8.86 -14.08
N VAL A 10 -12.61 9.23 -14.07
CA VAL A 10 -13.46 9.12 -15.26
C VAL A 10 -12.87 9.92 -16.41
N LEU A 11 -12.52 11.19 -16.16
CA LEU A 11 -11.92 12.06 -17.17
C LEU A 11 -10.58 11.52 -17.65
N ALA A 12 -9.68 11.10 -16.77
CA ALA A 12 -8.39 10.51 -17.18
C ALA A 12 -8.53 9.27 -18.08
N GLY A 13 -9.63 8.52 -17.96
CA GLY A 13 -9.93 7.36 -18.80
C GLY A 13 -10.63 7.67 -20.12
N GLN A 14 -11.03 8.92 -20.38
CA GLN A 14 -11.64 9.30 -21.65
C GLN A 14 -10.58 9.59 -22.73
N PRO A 15 -10.89 9.32 -24.02
CA PRO A 15 -10.10 9.84 -25.12
C PRO A 15 -9.95 11.36 -25.03
N GLY A 16 -8.72 11.87 -25.07
CA GLY A 16 -8.45 13.31 -24.88
C GLY A 16 -8.69 13.84 -23.46
N GLY A 17 -9.19 13.01 -22.55
CA GLY A 17 -9.55 13.37 -21.18
C GLY A 17 -10.71 14.35 -21.01
N ARG A 18 -11.60 14.39 -22.00
CA ARG A 18 -12.78 15.24 -22.00
C ARG A 18 -14.04 14.38 -22.06
N ALA A 19 -15.06 14.81 -21.33
CA ALA A 19 -16.39 14.21 -21.41
C ALA A 19 -17.47 15.25 -21.13
N SER A 20 -18.63 15.05 -21.75
CA SER A 20 -19.84 15.76 -21.37
C SER A 20 -20.26 15.39 -19.94
N VAL A 21 -21.05 16.26 -19.31
CA VAL A 21 -21.59 16.00 -17.96
C VAL A 21 -22.43 14.71 -17.93
N ALA A 22 -23.15 14.41 -19.01
CA ALA A 22 -23.95 13.19 -19.14
C ALA A 22 -23.07 11.92 -19.15
N GLU A 23 -21.95 11.95 -19.88
CA GLU A 23 -20.98 10.85 -19.91
C GLU A 23 -20.29 10.66 -18.57
N VAL A 24 -19.88 11.76 -17.91
CA VAL A 24 -19.30 11.71 -16.56
C VAL A 24 -20.28 11.06 -15.59
N ARG A 25 -21.54 11.51 -15.59
CA ARG A 25 -22.59 10.94 -14.75
C ARG A 25 -22.77 9.44 -15.00
N ARG A 26 -22.93 9.05 -16.27
CA ARG A 26 -23.10 7.64 -16.66
C ARG A 26 -21.92 6.78 -16.21
N ALA A 27 -20.69 7.26 -16.40
CA ALA A 27 -19.50 6.53 -15.98
C ALA A 27 -19.43 6.39 -14.46
N VAL A 28 -19.74 7.45 -13.71
CA VAL A 28 -19.81 7.39 -12.24
C VAL A 28 -20.87 6.38 -11.79
N GLU A 29 -22.05 6.36 -12.39
CA GLU A 29 -23.11 5.38 -12.08
C GLU A 29 -22.63 3.94 -12.29
N ILE A 30 -21.92 3.65 -13.38
CA ILE A 30 -21.33 2.32 -13.62
C ILE A 30 -20.28 1.98 -12.55
N LEU A 31 -19.39 2.93 -12.23
CA LEU A 31 -18.33 2.74 -11.25
C LEU A 31 -18.87 2.51 -9.83
N MET A 32 -19.93 3.22 -9.45
CA MET A 32 -20.61 3.00 -8.16
C MET A 32 -21.21 1.59 -8.04
N ASN A 33 -21.53 0.96 -9.16
CA ASN A 33 -22.05 -0.41 -9.22
C ASN A 33 -20.97 -1.47 -9.52
N SER A 34 -19.70 -1.08 -9.62
CA SER A 34 -18.58 -1.98 -9.97
C SER A 34 -18.08 -2.86 -8.80
N GLY A 35 -18.71 -2.76 -7.63
CA GLY A 35 -18.42 -3.61 -6.49
C GLY A 35 -17.26 -3.17 -5.60
N ARG A 36 -16.79 -4.10 -4.75
CA ARG A 36 -15.92 -3.79 -3.61
C ARG A 36 -14.50 -3.44 -4.02
N ASP A 37 -13.96 -4.08 -5.05
CA ASP A 37 -12.58 -3.83 -5.51
C ASP A 37 -12.36 -2.40 -5.95
N TRP A 38 -13.30 -1.85 -6.73
CA TRP A 38 -13.29 -0.45 -7.14
C TRP A 38 -13.39 0.48 -5.92
N THR A 39 -14.34 0.20 -5.04
CA THR A 39 -14.59 1.00 -3.84
C THR A 39 -13.35 1.06 -2.93
N ASP A 40 -12.70 -0.08 -2.69
CA ASP A 40 -11.50 -0.16 -1.85
C ASP A 40 -10.30 0.51 -2.51
N ARG A 41 -10.14 0.41 -3.83
CA ARG A 41 -9.07 1.11 -4.57
C ARG A 41 -9.20 2.62 -4.43
N MET A 42 -10.39 3.15 -4.66
CA MET A 42 -10.67 4.58 -4.59
C MET A 42 -10.64 5.13 -3.16
N LYS A 43 -10.99 4.30 -2.16
CA LYS A 43 -10.82 4.66 -0.75
C LYS A 43 -9.34 4.93 -0.41
N ARG A 44 -8.43 4.03 -0.83
CA ARG A 44 -6.98 4.20 -0.59
C ARG A 44 -6.41 5.45 -1.26
N LEU A 45 -6.86 5.76 -2.48
CA LEU A 45 -6.48 7.00 -3.15
C LEU A 45 -7.01 8.24 -2.41
N ALA A 46 -8.25 8.19 -1.90
CA ALA A 46 -8.81 9.30 -1.14
C ALA A 46 -8.10 9.53 0.21
N GLU A 47 -7.57 8.47 0.84
CA GLU A 47 -6.76 8.58 2.07
C GLU A 47 -5.46 9.38 1.85
N HIS A 48 -4.93 9.38 0.62
CA HIS A 48 -3.73 10.14 0.26
C HIS A 48 -4.02 11.58 -0.17
N ALA A 49 -5.29 11.93 -0.37
CA ALA A 49 -5.72 13.27 -0.76
C ALA A 49 -7.04 13.64 -0.07
N PRO A 50 -7.05 13.74 1.28
CA PRO A 50 -8.27 13.93 2.07
C PRO A 50 -8.98 15.25 1.77
N ASP A 51 -8.22 16.31 1.49
CA ASP A 51 -8.73 17.66 1.24
C ASP A 51 -8.76 18.01 -0.26
N LEU A 52 -8.82 17.01 -1.13
CA LEU A 52 -8.81 17.22 -2.57
C LEU A 52 -9.99 18.10 -3.01
N ASN A 53 -9.66 19.27 -3.57
CA ASN A 53 -10.58 20.12 -4.30
C ASN A 53 -10.12 20.30 -5.75
N ILE A 54 -10.66 19.50 -6.68
CA ILE A 54 -10.24 19.48 -8.09
C ILE A 54 -10.50 20.78 -8.84
N PHE A 55 -11.45 21.60 -8.39
CA PHE A 55 -11.79 22.87 -9.03
C PHE A 55 -10.92 24.01 -8.53
N SER A 56 -10.74 24.12 -7.20
CA SER A 56 -9.84 25.12 -6.62
C SER A 56 -8.39 24.87 -7.04
N ALA A 57 -7.98 23.60 -7.15
CA ALA A 57 -6.65 23.20 -7.62
C ALA A 57 -6.49 23.26 -9.15
N LYS A 58 -7.54 23.61 -9.92
CA LYS A 58 -7.51 23.68 -11.40
C LYS A 58 -7.09 22.38 -12.10
N TYR A 59 -7.38 21.24 -11.49
CA TYR A 59 -7.16 19.92 -12.08
C TYR A 59 -8.20 19.57 -13.14
N VAL A 60 -9.33 20.29 -13.16
CA VAL A 60 -10.41 20.12 -14.14
C VAL A 60 -10.86 21.47 -14.66
N PHE A 61 -10.97 21.59 -15.98
CA PHE A 61 -11.64 22.69 -16.66
C PHE A 61 -13.10 22.33 -16.95
N ARG A 62 -13.98 23.34 -16.90
CA ARG A 62 -15.42 23.20 -17.18
C ARG A 62 -15.84 24.25 -18.18
N ASP A 63 -16.53 23.82 -19.22
CA ASP A 63 -17.13 24.70 -20.22
C ASP A 63 -18.51 24.19 -20.66
N ALA A 64 -19.08 24.83 -21.68
CA ALA A 64 -20.40 24.51 -22.22
C ALA A 64 -20.50 23.10 -22.83
N PHE A 65 -19.39 22.49 -23.23
CA PHE A 65 -19.36 21.18 -23.87
C PHE A 65 -19.04 20.05 -22.90
N GLY A 66 -18.53 20.38 -21.71
CA GLY A 66 -18.29 19.40 -20.67
C GLY A 66 -17.10 19.74 -19.80
N TRP A 67 -16.48 18.69 -19.27
CA TRP A 67 -15.37 18.77 -18.36
C TRP A 67 -14.15 18.12 -18.97
N GLU A 68 -12.98 18.69 -18.69
CA GLU A 68 -11.70 18.24 -19.21
C GLU A 68 -10.67 18.20 -18.08
N ILE A 69 -9.92 17.09 -17.98
CA ILE A 69 -8.80 17.03 -17.05
C ILE A 69 -7.62 17.83 -17.59
N THR A 70 -7.06 18.71 -16.77
CA THR A 70 -5.87 19.48 -17.15
C THR A 70 -4.61 18.62 -17.06
N GLU A 71 -3.52 19.10 -17.65
CA GLU A 71 -2.23 18.41 -17.54
C GLU A 71 -1.77 18.28 -16.07
N ASP A 72 -1.91 19.35 -15.27
CA ASP A 72 -1.66 19.32 -13.82
C ASP A 72 -2.53 18.27 -13.12
N GLY A 73 -3.81 18.16 -13.53
CA GLY A 73 -4.72 17.14 -13.02
C GLY A 73 -4.25 15.72 -13.32
N ARG A 74 -3.70 15.47 -14.52
CA ARG A 74 -3.12 14.18 -14.90
C ARG A 74 -1.87 13.88 -14.09
N GLN A 75 -0.96 14.84 -13.97
CA GLN A 75 0.28 14.68 -13.22
C GLN A 75 0.01 14.41 -11.74
N PHE A 76 -0.88 15.19 -11.13
CA PHE A 76 -1.35 14.97 -9.77
C PHE A 76 -1.91 13.55 -9.60
N LEU A 77 -2.79 13.14 -10.51
CA LEU A 77 -3.43 11.83 -10.45
C LEU A 77 -2.42 10.69 -10.61
N SER A 78 -1.45 10.81 -11.52
CA SER A 78 -0.38 9.82 -11.70
C SER A 78 0.55 9.76 -10.48
N ALA A 79 0.90 10.90 -9.88
CA ALA A 79 1.69 10.94 -8.64
C ALA A 79 0.95 10.28 -7.47
N LEU A 80 -0.36 10.54 -7.36
CA LEU A 80 -1.22 9.95 -6.34
C LEU A 80 -1.30 8.42 -6.48
N GLU A 81 -1.45 7.92 -7.71
CA GLU A 81 -1.46 6.48 -7.96
C GLU A 81 -0.14 5.79 -7.66
N ARG A 82 0.97 6.43 -8.00
CA ARG A 82 2.32 5.93 -7.67
C ARG A 82 2.53 5.86 -6.17
N ALA A 83 2.16 6.91 -5.43
CA ALA A 83 2.26 6.91 -3.97
C ALA A 83 1.47 5.75 -3.33
N VAL A 84 0.26 5.46 -3.84
CA VAL A 84 -0.54 4.32 -3.36
C VAL A 84 0.06 2.97 -3.77
N ALA A 85 0.70 2.88 -4.94
CA ALA A 85 1.38 1.67 -5.40
C ALA A 85 2.63 1.38 -4.55
N ASP A 86 3.47 2.39 -4.30
CA ASP A 86 4.71 2.27 -3.54
C ASP A 86 4.44 1.81 -2.09
N GLN A 87 3.35 2.28 -1.47
CA GLN A 87 2.92 1.81 -0.14
C GLN A 87 2.47 0.34 -0.12
N ARG A 88 1.99 -0.20 -1.25
CA ARG A 88 1.63 -1.62 -1.34
C ARG A 88 2.87 -2.50 -1.50
N GLU A 89 3.91 -1.99 -2.14
CA GLU A 89 5.15 -2.72 -2.40
C GLU A 89 6.13 -2.68 -1.24
N SER A 90 6.09 -1.64 -0.41
CA SER A 90 6.88 -1.60 0.82
C SER A 90 6.39 -2.70 1.78
N PRO A 91 7.16 -3.77 2.02
CA PRO A 91 6.82 -4.72 3.05
C PRO A 91 6.85 -3.96 4.38
N ARG A 92 6.07 -4.43 5.34
CA ARG A 92 6.31 -4.14 6.76
C ARG A 92 7.73 -4.62 7.14
N SER A 93 8.75 -3.88 6.75
CA SER A 93 10.10 -4.01 7.26
C SER A 93 10.12 -3.37 8.64
N THR A 94 9.44 -4.01 9.59
CA THR A 94 9.84 -3.95 10.99
C THR A 94 11.06 -4.86 11.11
N ILE A 95 12.15 -4.46 10.45
CA ILE A 95 13.48 -4.87 10.90
C ILE A 95 13.77 -3.90 12.03
N ASP A 96 13.54 -4.41 13.23
CA ASP A 96 14.36 -4.19 14.41
C ASP A 96 15.35 -3.03 14.25
N SER A 97 15.06 -1.91 14.91
CA SER A 97 16.08 -0.92 15.24
C SER A 97 17.03 -1.55 16.26
N SER A 98 17.79 -2.53 15.79
CA SER A 98 19.09 -2.90 16.32
C SER A 98 19.93 -1.63 16.26
N ARG A 99 19.93 -0.95 17.41
CA ARG A 99 20.91 0.02 17.87
C ARG A 99 22.28 -0.33 17.30
N SER A 100 22.67 0.31 16.21
CA SER A 100 24.04 0.29 15.72
C SER A 100 24.91 1.07 16.71
N GLU A 101 25.56 0.28 17.54
CA GLU A 101 26.83 0.54 18.19
C GLU A 101 27.84 1.12 17.17
N VAL A 102 28.42 2.28 17.49
CA VAL A 102 29.64 2.78 16.84
C VAL A 102 30.56 3.36 17.90
N ALA A 103 31.82 2.89 17.81
CA ALA A 103 33.06 3.46 18.33
C ALA A 103 33.47 3.17 19.78
N ALA A 104 34.24 2.07 19.87
CA ALA A 104 35.37 1.85 20.74
C ALA A 104 36.13 3.10 21.21
N GLN A 105 36.52 3.14 22.49
CA GLN A 105 37.92 3.05 22.96
C GLN A 105 37.99 3.33 24.47
N ALA A 106 38.51 2.35 25.23
CA ALA A 106 39.53 2.59 26.27
C ALA A 106 40.00 1.24 26.83
N VAL A 107 41.26 0.96 26.56
CA VAL A 107 42.10 -0.11 27.09
C VAL A 107 42.28 0.10 28.60
N THR A 108 41.96 -0.90 29.42
CA THR A 108 42.69 -1.17 30.68
C THR A 108 42.63 -2.66 31.00
N ASP A 109 43.79 -3.27 30.86
CA ASP A 109 44.40 -4.32 31.68
C ASP A 109 43.64 -4.75 32.95
N ALA A 110 43.40 -6.06 33.11
CA ALA A 110 43.65 -6.82 34.34
C ALA A 110 43.07 -8.26 34.24
N ALA A 111 43.98 -9.20 33.97
CA ALA A 111 44.17 -10.50 34.62
C ALA A 111 43.00 -11.41 35.08
N LYS A 112 43.24 -12.72 34.85
CA LYS A 112 42.67 -13.94 35.47
C LYS A 112 41.41 -14.46 34.77
N SER A 113 41.24 -15.74 34.41
CA SER A 113 42.02 -16.96 34.62
C SER A 113 41.25 -18.14 33.99
N LEU A 114 41.97 -19.08 33.36
CA LEU A 114 41.71 -20.53 33.33
C LEU A 114 40.45 -21.08 32.62
N THR A 115 40.66 -21.70 31.45
CA THR A 115 39.90 -22.86 30.95
C THR A 115 40.30 -24.14 31.71
N PRO A 116 39.76 -25.36 31.47
CA PRO A 116 38.48 -25.81 30.86
C PRO A 116 37.75 -26.87 31.74
N ARG A 117 36.46 -27.20 31.49
CA ARG A 117 35.98 -28.56 31.81
C ARG A 117 34.74 -29.01 31.04
N SER A 118 34.85 -30.23 30.55
CA SER A 118 33.96 -31.04 29.73
C SER A 118 32.81 -31.68 30.50
N LEU A 119 31.94 -32.38 29.73
CA LEU A 119 30.93 -33.40 30.08
C LEU A 119 29.51 -32.81 30.27
N ARG A 120 28.44 -33.29 29.62
CA ARG A 120 28.06 -34.69 29.41
C ARG A 120 26.91 -34.82 28.39
N GLN A 121 27.00 -35.88 27.58
CA GLN A 121 25.91 -36.79 27.16
C GLN A 121 24.80 -36.30 26.21
N ARG A 122 25.06 -36.46 24.90
CA ARG A 122 24.54 -37.51 23.97
C ARG A 122 23.19 -38.23 24.25
N PRO A 123 22.57 -38.82 23.21
CA PRO A 123 21.16 -38.74 22.80
C PRO A 123 20.36 -40.00 23.16
N ARG A 124 19.04 -40.04 22.84
CA ARG A 124 18.37 -41.17 22.12
C ARG A 124 16.83 -41.12 22.11
N ARG A 125 16.31 -41.34 20.91
CA ARG A 125 15.27 -42.32 20.49
C ARG A 125 13.78 -42.10 20.84
N ARG A 126 13.01 -42.25 19.75
CA ARG A 126 11.81 -43.12 19.54
C ARG A 126 10.58 -42.74 20.38
N ARG A 127 9.40 -42.56 19.81
CA ARG A 127 8.55 -43.59 19.18
C ARG A 127 7.33 -42.82 18.63
N ARG A 128 7.03 -42.88 17.33
CA ARG A 128 6.11 -43.83 16.65
C ARG A 128 4.63 -43.70 17.06
N LYS A 129 3.79 -43.73 16.00
CA LYS A 129 2.39 -44.19 15.93
C LYS A 129 1.39 -43.25 16.61
N GLY A 130 0.27 -42.89 16.01
CA GLY A 130 -0.44 -43.41 14.85
C GLY A 130 -1.92 -43.08 15.07
N GLY A 131 -2.70 -42.88 14.01
CA GLY A 131 -4.12 -42.57 14.18
C GLY A 131 -4.81 -42.39 12.84
N PHE A 132 -5.13 -43.52 12.20
CA PHE A 132 -6.06 -43.63 11.09
C PHE A 132 -7.51 -43.39 11.55
N ASN A 133 -8.36 -43.09 10.54
CA ASN A 133 -9.84 -43.21 10.49
C ASN A 133 -10.66 -42.08 11.15
N ARG A 134 -11.81 -41.66 10.60
CA ARG A 134 -12.77 -42.38 9.74
C ARG A 134 -13.71 -41.38 9.02
N ARG A 135 -14.19 -41.80 7.84
CA ARG A 135 -15.38 -41.32 7.14
C ARG A 135 -16.63 -41.37 8.02
N THR A 136 -17.56 -40.46 7.75
CA THR A 136 -19.00 -40.78 7.66
C THR A 136 -19.57 -40.05 6.46
N ALA A 137 -20.20 -40.84 5.58
CA ALA A 137 -21.19 -40.40 4.62
C ALA A 137 -22.51 -40.09 5.34
#